data_AF-K1GE10-F1
#
_entry.id   AF-K1GE10-F1
#
_cell.length_a   1.000
_cell.length_b   1.000
_cell.length_c   1.000
_cell.angle_alpha   90.00
_cell.angle_beta   90.00
_cell.angle_gamma   90.00
#
_symmetry.space_group_name_H-M   'P 1'
#
loop_
_entity.id
_entity.type
_entity.pdbx_description
1 polymer ?
#
loop_
_entity_poly.entity_id
_entity_poly.type
_entity_poly.pdbx_seq_one_letter_code
_entity_poly.pdbx_strand_id
1 'polypeptide(L)'
;MTNDNLQYEEIYFNDFIKADLKGKKEMLDKRDNIILNFNNKHFDEKTLKLAFEYIFETDNKKIVLRNISEQNYGYIKKLQIYFQITKNI
;
A
#
# COMPACT_ATOMS: atom_id res chain seq x y z
N MET A 1 16.96 -22.88 -11.97
CA MET A 1 15.98 -21.78 -12.05
C MET A 1 15.17 -21.84 -10.77
N THR A 2 15.48 -20.98 -9.81
CA THR A 2 14.70 -20.86 -8.58
C THR A 2 13.38 -20.19 -8.94
N ASN A 3 12.29 -20.95 -8.90
CA ASN A 3 10.95 -20.37 -8.88
C ASN A 3 10.80 -19.70 -7.51
N ASP A 4 11.18 -18.42 -7.43
CA ASP A 4 10.76 -17.55 -6.35
C ASP A 4 9.26 -17.28 -6.54
N ASN A 5 8.45 -18.30 -6.22
CA ASN A 5 7.05 -18.16 -5.90
C ASN A 5 6.95 -17.35 -4.60
N LEU A 6 7.30 -16.07 -4.67
CA LEU A 6 6.82 -15.08 -3.73
C LEU A 6 5.31 -15.09 -3.90
N GLN A 7 4.61 -15.87 -3.07
CA GLN A 7 3.16 -15.82 -2.97
C GLN A 7 2.82 -14.45 -2.39
N TYR A 8 2.66 -13.47 -3.27
CA TYR A 8 2.11 -12.19 -2.87
C TYR A 8 0.66 -12.43 -2.46
N GLU A 9 0.36 -12.25 -1.18
CA GLU A 9 -1.02 -12.24 -0.73
C GLU A 9 -1.67 -10.90 -1.10
N GLU A 10 -2.85 -10.99 -1.70
CA GLU A 10 -3.57 -9.86 -2.27
C GLU A 10 -4.58 -9.31 -1.26
N ILE A 11 -4.47 -8.02 -0.98
CA ILE A 11 -5.35 -7.27 -0.08
C ILE A 11 -6.13 -6.28 -0.94
N TYR A 12 -7.46 -6.30 -0.84
CA TYR A 12 -8.28 -5.28 -1.47
C TYR A 12 -8.17 -3.97 -0.71
N PHE A 13 -7.80 -2.89 -1.41
CA PHE A 13 -7.57 -1.59 -0.80
C PHE A 13 -8.79 -1.06 -0.05
N ASN A 14 -9.99 -1.34 -0.57
CA ASN A 14 -11.25 -0.98 0.08
C ASN A 14 -11.43 -1.64 1.46
N ASP A 15 -10.95 -2.86 1.66
CA ASP A 15 -11.04 -3.55 2.95
C ASP A 15 -10.00 -3.00 3.90
N PHE A 16 -8.80 -2.72 3.39
CA PHE A 16 -7.73 -2.08 4.15
C PHE A 16 -8.17 -0.73 4.73
N ILE A 17 -8.75 0.17 3.93
CA ILE A 17 -9.16 1.49 4.42
C ILE A 17 -10.32 1.44 5.44
N LYS A 18 -11.16 0.40 5.37
CA LYS A 18 -12.28 0.17 6.29
C LYS A 18 -11.86 -0.48 7.61
N ALA A 19 -10.73 -1.19 7.62
CA ALA A 19 -10.23 -1.83 8.83
C ALA A 19 -9.82 -0.79 9.89
N ASP A 20 -9.98 -1.16 11.15
CA ASP A 20 -9.43 -0.41 12.28
C ASP A 20 -7.89 -0.55 12.31
N LEU A 21 -7.24 0.14 13.25
CA LEU A 21 -5.77 0.14 13.33
C LEU A 21 -5.19 -1.27 13.56
N LYS A 22 -5.86 -2.08 14.40
CA LYS A 22 -5.45 -3.46 14.67
C LYS A 22 -5.59 -4.33 13.43
N GLY A 23 -6.72 -4.24 12.72
CA GLY A 23 -6.96 -4.98 11.48
C GLY A 23 -5.99 -4.59 10.38
N LYS A 24 -5.68 -3.29 10.22
CA LYS A 24 -4.64 -2.81 9.28
C LYS A 24 -3.28 -3.42 9.59
N LYS A 25 -2.88 -3.42 10.87
CA LYS A 25 -1.62 -4.02 11.31
C LYS A 25 -1.58 -5.52 11.01
N GLU A 26 -2.63 -6.27 11.36
CA GLU A 26 -2.70 -7.71 11.06
C GLU A 26 -2.70 -8.01 9.56
N MET A 27 -3.28 -7.12 8.75
CA MET A 27 -3.25 -7.22 7.29
C MET A 27 -1.83 -7.05 6.73
N LEU A 28 -1.02 -6.14 7.27
CA LEU A 28 0.35 -5.91 6.79
C LEU A 28 1.36 -6.86 7.43
N ASP A 29 1.23 -7.20 8.71
CA ASP A 29 2.21 -7.98 9.48
C ASP A 29 2.33 -9.43 8.99
N LYS A 30 1.23 -10.04 8.54
CA LYS A 30 1.19 -11.46 8.15
C LYS A 30 2.01 -11.83 6.90
N ARG A 31 2.54 -10.86 6.16
CA ARG A 31 2.98 -11.04 4.76
C ARG A 31 4.33 -10.40 4.53
N ASP A 32 5.25 -11.06 3.82
CA ASP A 32 6.56 -10.49 3.47
C ASP A 32 6.49 -9.56 2.24
N ASN A 33 5.55 -9.84 1.34
CA ASN A 33 5.27 -9.00 0.17
C ASN A 33 3.77 -8.88 -0.03
N ILE A 34 3.30 -7.67 -0.36
CA ILE A 34 1.87 -7.35 -0.38
C ILE A 34 1.47 -6.84 -1.75
N ILE A 35 0.36 -7.34 -2.29
CA ILE A 35 -0.35 -6.68 -3.38
C ILE A 35 -1.52 -5.90 -2.78
N LEU A 36 -1.56 -4.59 -2.99
CA LEU A 36 -2.74 -3.76 -2.75
C LEU A 36 -3.52 -3.63 -4.05
N ASN A 37 -4.67 -4.30 -4.13
CA ASN A 37 -5.54 -4.28 -5.29
C ASN A 37 -6.64 -3.22 -5.14
N PHE A 38 -6.65 -2.26 -6.05
CA PHE A 38 -7.60 -1.13 -6.07
C PHE A 38 -8.91 -1.50 -6.77
N ASN A 39 -8.97 -2.67 -7.40
CA ASN A 39 -10.12 -3.22 -8.13
C ASN A 39 -10.71 -2.22 -9.13
N ASN A 40 -9.85 -1.48 -9.83
CA ASN A 40 -10.17 -0.42 -10.77
C ASN A 40 -11.06 0.70 -10.19
N LYS A 41 -11.12 0.83 -8.86
CA LYS A 41 -11.81 1.94 -8.19
C LYS A 41 -10.90 3.15 -8.10
N HIS A 42 -11.52 4.31 -8.24
CA HIS A 42 -10.89 5.59 -7.94
C HIS A 42 -11.11 5.95 -6.47
N PHE A 43 -10.08 6.50 -5.83
CA PHE A 43 -10.12 6.96 -4.45
C PHE A 43 -9.68 8.42 -4.37
N ASP A 44 -10.24 9.18 -3.44
CA ASP A 44 -9.82 10.56 -3.22
C ASP A 44 -8.43 10.63 -2.57
N GLU A 45 -7.76 11.77 -2.78
CA GLU A 45 -6.40 12.01 -2.28
C GLU A 45 -6.29 11.91 -0.75
N LYS A 46 -7.34 12.29 -0.01
CA LYS A 46 -7.32 12.24 1.46
C LYS A 46 -7.30 10.79 1.95
N THR A 47 -8.13 9.93 1.39
CA THR A 47 -8.13 8.49 1.70
C THR A 47 -6.79 7.85 1.34
N LEU A 48 -6.24 8.17 0.16
CA LEU A 48 -4.93 7.67 -0.24
C LEU A 48 -3.84 8.13 0.71
N LYS A 49 -3.81 9.42 1.06
CA LYS A 49 -2.83 9.98 1.98
C LYS A 49 -2.84 9.23 3.30
N LEU A 50 -3.97 9.16 3.99
CA LEU A 50 -4.06 8.49 5.30
C LEU A 50 -3.62 7.01 5.25
N ALA A 51 -3.99 6.30 4.18
CA ALA A 51 -3.60 4.90 4.02
C ALA A 51 -2.09 4.73 3.78
N PHE A 52 -1.52 5.54 2.90
CA PHE A 52 -0.12 5.40 2.49
C PHE A 52 0.86 6.02 3.48
N GLU A 53 0.48 7.07 4.21
CA GLU A 53 1.26 7.57 5.35
C GLU A 53 1.47 6.45 6.38
N TYR A 54 0.39 5.79 6.78
CA TYR A 54 0.47 4.65 7.70
C TYR A 54 1.35 3.53 7.16
N ILE A 55 1.19 3.16 5.88
CA ILE A 55 1.99 2.13 5.23
C ILE A 55 3.48 2.50 5.24
N PHE A 56 3.84 3.71 4.82
CA PHE A 56 5.24 4.16 4.75
C PHE A 56 5.87 4.37 6.13
N GLU A 57 5.08 4.69 7.14
CA GLU A 57 5.54 4.80 8.52
C GLU A 57 5.87 3.45 9.13
N THR A 58 4.99 2.46 8.91
CA THR A 58 5.00 1.19 9.64
C THR A 58 5.69 0.04 8.91
N ASP A 59 5.88 0.15 7.60
CA ASP A 59 6.30 -0.97 6.79
C ASP A 59 7.51 -0.66 5.90
N ASN A 60 8.48 -1.57 5.91
CA ASN A 60 9.64 -1.55 5.01
C ASN A 60 9.48 -2.57 3.86
N LYS A 61 8.34 -3.25 3.78
CA LYS A 61 8.09 -4.30 2.80
C LYS A 61 7.79 -3.73 1.42
N LYS A 62 8.01 -4.59 0.42
CA LYS A 62 7.67 -4.29 -0.97
C LYS A 62 6.16 -4.40 -1.16
N ILE A 63 5.54 -3.29 -1.55
CA ILE A 63 4.12 -3.21 -1.88
C ILE A 63 3.94 -3.02 -3.38
N VAL A 64 3.15 -3.91 -3.98
CA VAL A 64 2.78 -3.85 -5.39
C VAL A 64 1.36 -3.29 -5.49
N LEU A 65 1.19 -2.23 -6.26
CA LEU A 65 -0.12 -1.64 -6.53
C LEU A 65 -0.71 -2.28 -7.79
N ARG A 66 -1.95 -2.79 -7.72
CA ARG A 66 -2.61 -3.48 -8.84
C ARG A 66 -3.99 -2.87 -9.12
N ASN A 67 -4.39 -2.90 -10.39
CA ASN A 67 -5.70 -2.42 -10.87
C ASN A 67 -6.02 -0.99 -10.39
N ILE A 68 -5.00 -0.13 -10.43
CA ILE A 68 -5.05 1.25 -9.94
C ILE A 68 -5.14 2.22 -11.13
N SER A 69 -5.91 3.29 -10.96
CA SER A 69 -5.94 4.38 -11.96
C SER A 69 -4.60 5.13 -12.02
N GLU A 70 -4.25 5.66 -13.20
CA GLU A 70 -3.00 6.44 -13.36
C GLU A 70 -2.94 7.64 -12.42
N GLN A 71 -4.08 8.31 -12.19
CA GLN A 71 -4.16 9.44 -11.26
C GLN A 71 -3.83 9.03 -9.82
N ASN A 72 -4.46 7.97 -9.31
CA ASN A 72 -4.16 7.49 -7.95
C ASN A 72 -2.73 6.97 -7.83
N TYR A 73 -2.22 6.27 -8.84
CA TYR A 73 -0.83 5.82 -8.89
C TYR A 73 0.15 7.00 -8.85
N GLY A 74 -0.10 8.02 -9.67
CA GLY A 74 0.71 9.24 -9.70
C GLY A 74 0.72 9.97 -8.36
N TYR A 75 -0.43 10.05 -7.68
CA TYR A 75 -0.52 10.64 -6.36
C TYR A 75 0.28 9.85 -5.30
N ILE A 76 0.11 8.53 -5.24
CA ILE A 76 0.83 7.67 -4.29
C ILE A 76 2.35 7.76 -4.51
N LYS A 77 2.80 7.82 -5.76
CA LYS A 77 4.23 7.98 -6.08
C LYS A 77 4.80 9.30 -5.55
N LYS A 78 4.04 10.40 -5.64
CA LYS A 78 4.42 11.69 -5.04
C LYS A 78 4.53 11.59 -3.51
N LEU A 79 3.58 10.92 -2.86
CA LEU A 79 3.62 10.69 -1.42
C LEU A 79 4.85 9.87 -1.01
N GLN A 80 5.17 8.81 -1.74
CA GLN A 80 6.34 7.98 -1.46
C GLN A 80 7.65 8.79 -1.53
N ILE A 81 7.80 9.61 -2.56
CA ILE A 81 8.97 10.49 -2.72
C ILE A 81 9.04 11.49 -1.55
N TYR A 82 7.92 12.12 -1.19
CA TYR A 82 7.86 13.03 -0.06
C TYR A 82 8.30 12.35 1.25
N PHE A 83 7.78 11.17 1.55
CA PHE A 83 8.16 10.40 2.74
C PHE A 83 9.63 9.98 2.75
N GLN A 84 10.19 9.59 1.61
CA GLN A 84 11.61 9.25 1.50
C GLN A 84 12.52 10.46 1.75
N ILE A 85 12.09 11.66 1.36
CA ILE A 85 12.83 12.89 1.62
C ILE A 85 12.77 13.24 3.11
N THR A 86 11.58 13.13 3.73
CA THR A 86 11.39 13.58 5.12
C THR A 86 11.88 12.58 6.18
N LYS A 87 11.88 11.27 5.91
CA LYS A 87 12.44 10.25 6.83
C LYS A 87 13.97 10.16 6.82
N ASN A 88 14.65 10.70 5.80
CA ASN A 88 16.13 10.72 5.72
C ASN A 88 16.74 11.96 6.41
N ILE A 89 16.00 12.60 7.32
CA ILE A 89 16.41 13.71 8.19
C ILE A 89 16.40 13.18 9.62
#